data_AF-A0A4W5RG33-F1
#
_entry.id   AF-A0A4W5RG33-F1
#
_cell.length_a   1.000
_cell.length_b   1.000
_cell.length_c   1.000
_cell.angle_alpha   90.00
_cell.angle_beta   90.00
_cell.angle_gamma   90.00
#
_symmetry.space_group_name_H-M   'P 1'
#
loop_
_entity.id
_entity.type
_entity.pdbx_description
1 polymer ?
#
loop_
_entity_poly.entity_id
_entity_poly.type
_entity_poly.pdbx_seq_one_letter_code
_entity_poly.pdbx_strand_id
1 'polypeptide(L)' 'MSILKIHAREIFDSRGNPTVEVDLYTKKGLFRAAVPSGASTGIYEALELRDNDKTRYLGKGTL' A
#
# COMPACT_ATOMS: atom_id res chain seq x y z
N MET A 1 -9.29 -13.17 -19.82
CA MET A 1 -9.72 -12.47 -18.58
C MET A 1 -8.97 -11.13 -18.55
N SER A 2 -9.65 -9.98 -18.52
CA SER A 2 -9.01 -8.66 -18.60
C SER A 2 -9.18 -7.85 -17.32
N ILE A 3 -8.18 -7.00 -17.04
CA ILE A 3 -8.22 -5.98 -15.99
C ILE A 3 -9.08 -4.82 -16.51
N LEU A 4 -10.05 -4.36 -15.72
CA LEU A 4 -10.92 -3.25 -16.07
C LEU A 4 -10.51 -1.95 -15.37
N LYS A 5 -10.13 -2.04 -14.10
CA LYS A 5 -9.73 -0.90 -13.28
C LYS A 5 -8.86 -1.37 -12.13
N ILE A 6 -7.91 -0.53 -11.74
CA ILE A 6 -7.12 -0.66 -10.52
C ILE A 6 -7.33 0.63 -9.72
N HIS A 7 -7.55 0.50 -8.41
CA HIS A 7 -7.67 1.64 -7.52
C HIS A 7 -6.93 1.35 -6.21
N ALA A 8 -6.06 2.25 -5.80
CA ALA A 8 -5.31 2.15 -4.55
C ALA A 8 -5.78 3.21 -3.55
N ARG A 9 -5.62 2.91 -2.27
CA ARG A 9 -5.92 3.81 -1.14
C ARG A 9 -4.98 3.54 0.02
N GLU A 10 -4.80 4.53 0.87
CA GLU A 10 -4.06 4.43 2.13
C GLU A 10 -5.01 3.94 3.24
N ILE A 11 -4.59 2.88 3.96
CA ILE A 11 -5.27 2.31 5.14
C ILE A 11 -4.26 2.17 6.29
N PHE A 12 -4.68 1.69 7.47
CA PHE A 12 -3.77 1.46 8.61
C PHE A 12 -3.47 -0.02 8.85
N ASP A 13 -2.20 -0.32 9.13
CA ASP A 13 -1.74 -1.64 9.59
C ASP A 13 -2.06 -1.88 11.08
N SER A 14 -1.76 -3.08 11.57
CA SER A 14 -2.02 -3.47 12.97
C SER A 14 -1.22 -2.67 14.01
N ARG A 15 -0.20 -1.91 13.58
CA ARG A 15 0.62 -1.02 14.42
C ARG A 15 0.22 0.45 14.26
N GLY A 16 -0.86 0.74 13.50
CA GLY A 16 -1.35 2.08 13.25
C GLY A 16 -0.51 2.88 12.24
N ASN A 17 0.34 2.24 11.44
CA ASN A 17 1.07 2.93 10.37
C ASN A 17 0.30 2.84 9.05
N PRO A 18 0.39 3.84 8.18
CA PRO A 18 -0.20 3.76 6.85
C PRO A 18 0.36 2.57 6.04
N THR A 19 -0.49 1.95 5.22
CA THR A 19 -0.11 0.96 4.21
C THR A 19 -1.08 1.01 3.02
N VAL A 20 -0.69 0.40 1.90
CA VAL A 20 -1.46 0.42 0.66
C VAL A 20 -2.46 -0.74 0.61
N GLU A 21 -3.70 -0.43 0.27
CA GLU A 21 -4.73 -1.39 -0.15
C GLU A 21 -5.11 -1.15 -1.61
N VAL A 22 -5.24 -2.22 -2.38
CA VAL A 22 -5.59 -2.17 -3.80
C VAL A 22 -6.86 -2.96 -4.09
N ASP A 23 -7.75 -2.32 -4.85
CA ASP A 23 -8.93 -2.89 -5.48
C ASP A 23 -8.67 -3.16 -6.96
N LEU A 24 -8.84 -4.42 -7.37
CA LEU A 24 -8.79 -4.88 -8.75
C LEU A 24 -10.19 -5.23 -9.24
N TYR A 25 -10.64 -4.53 -10.29
CA TYR A 25 -11.93 -4.77 -10.93
C TYR A 25 -11.73 -5.58 -12.21
N THR A 26 -12.53 -6.65 -12.34
CA THR A 26 -12.60 -7.47 -13.56
C THR A 26 -14.05 -7.78 -13.87
N LYS A 27 -14.32 -8.43 -15.01
CA LYS A 27 -15.66 -8.96 -15.31
C LYS A 27 -16.16 -10.01 -14.31
N LYS A 28 -15.28 -10.61 -13.49
CA LYS A 28 -15.67 -11.57 -12.43
C LYS A 28 -15.98 -10.91 -11.09
N GLY A 29 -15.73 -9.61 -10.95
CA GLY A 29 -15.97 -8.87 -9.70
C GLY A 29 -14.75 -8.12 -9.20
N LEU A 30 -14.84 -7.74 -7.93
CA LEU A 30 -13.85 -6.99 -7.17
C LEU A 30 -12.96 -7.94 -6.37
N PHE A 31 -11.65 -7.74 -6.46
CA PHE A 31 -10.64 -8.43 -5.67
C PHE A 31 -9.83 -7.39 -4.90
N ARG A 32 -9.66 -7.58 -3.60
CA ARG A 32 -8.99 -6.64 -2.70
C ARG A 32 -7.79 -7.27 -2.02
N ALA A 33 -6.69 -6.54 -1.94
CA ALA A 33 -5.51 -6.94 -1.20
C ALA A 33 -4.90 -5.75 -0.45
N ALA A 34 -4.54 -5.98 0.82
CA ALA A 34 -3.78 -5.05 1.64
C ALA A 34 -2.35 -5.56 1.83
N VAL A 35 -1.38 -4.66 1.73
CA VAL A 35 0.05 -5.01 1.86
C VAL A 35 0.49 -4.87 3.32
N PRO A 36 1.21 -5.85 3.89
CA PRO A 36 1.81 -5.68 5.22
C PRO A 36 3.00 -4.71 5.14
N SER A 37 3.21 -3.92 6.20
CA SER A 37 4.38 -3.03 6.28
C SER A 37 5.68 -3.82 6.35
N GLY A 38 6.67 -3.44 5.52
CA GLY A 38 8.02 -4.02 5.50
C GLY A 38 9.05 -3.19 6.27
N ALA A 39 10.33 -3.45 5.98
CA ALA A 39 11.46 -2.61 6.37
C ALA A 39 12.00 -1.90 5.11
N SER A 40 12.15 -0.58 5.14
CA SER A 40 12.56 0.21 3.97
C SER A 40 14.06 0.49 3.91
N THR A 41 14.92 -0.38 4.44
CA THR A 41 16.37 -0.07 4.58
C THR A 41 17.36 -1.21 4.30
N GLY A 42 16.92 -2.45 4.09
CA GLY A 42 17.82 -3.56 3.80
C GLY A 42 18.40 -3.52 2.38
N ILE A 43 19.66 -3.94 2.24
CA ILE A 43 20.37 -3.94 0.94
C ILE A 43 19.97 -5.09 0.00
N TYR A 44 19.22 -6.08 0.50
CA TYR A 44 18.82 -7.29 -0.24
C TYR A 44 17.30 -7.44 -0.38
N GLU A 45 16.51 -6.55 0.23
CA GLU A 45 15.05 -6.66 0.23
C GLU A 45 14.41 -5.72 -0.80
N ALA A 46 13.20 -6.07 -1.25
CA ALA A 46 12.39 -5.13 -2.01
C ALA A 46 11.95 -4.00 -1.08
N LEU A 47 12.33 -2.76 -1.42
CA LEU A 47 12.07 -1.59 -0.60
C LEU A 47 10.68 -1.02 -0.90
N GLU A 48 9.86 -0.87 0.15
CA GLU A 48 8.60 -0.14 0.06
C GLU A 48 8.84 1.37 -0.12
N LEU A 49 7.93 2.05 -0.82
CA LEU A 49 7.96 3.50 -0.98
C LEU A 49 7.19 4.16 0.17
N ARG A 50 7.80 5.18 0.77
CA ARG A 50 7.20 6.02 1.82
C ARG A 50 7.29 7.49 1.43
N ASP A 51 6.30 8.27 1.82
CA ASP A 51 6.20 9.70 1.49
C ASP A 51 7.34 10.52 2.14
N ASN A 52 7.84 10.08 3.30
CA ASN A 52 8.85 10.77 4.11
C ASN A 52 8.46 12.21 4.53
N ASP A 53 7.20 12.59 4.37
CA ASP A 53 6.65 13.84 4.89
C ASP A 53 6.44 13.73 6.41
N LYS A 54 7.33 14.37 7.17
CA LYS A 54 7.28 14.35 8.64
C LYS A 54 6.00 14.95 9.22
N THR A 55 5.26 15.74 8.46
CA THR A 55 3.98 16.33 8.89
C THR A 55 2.82 15.34 8.79
N ARG A 56 2.97 14.26 8.02
CA ARG A 56 1.97 13.19 7.85
C ARG A 56 2.48 11.87 8.40
N TYR A 57 1.78 11.32 9.39
CA TYR A 57 2.05 9.98 9.92
C TYR A 57 3.54 9.73 10.26
N LEU A 58 4.24 10.77 10.76
CA LEU A 58 5.66 10.71 11.10
C LEU A 58 6.58 10.31 9.93
N GLY A 59 6.21 10.65 8.69
CA GLY A 59 6.96 10.30 7.48
C GLY A 59 6.62 8.93 6.90
N LYS A 60 5.66 8.21 7.48
CA LYS A 60 5.30 6.84 7.06
C LYS A 60 4.10 6.77 6.11
N GLY A 61 3.65 7.90 5.56
CA GLY A 61 2.61 7.92 4.54
C GLY A 61 2.96 7.06 3.32
N THR A 62 1.93 6.64 2.59
CA THR A 62 2.02 5.83 1.36
C THR A 62 1.07 6.36 0.28
N LEU A 63 1.05 7.67 0.04
CA LEU A 63 0.09 8.34 -0.86
C LEU A 63 0.73 8.88 -2.14
#